data_AF-A0A2N5ADD8-F1
#
_entry.id   AF-A0A2N5ADD8-F1
#
_cell.length_a   1.000
_cell.length_b   1.000
_cell.length_c   1.000
_cell.angle_alpha   90.00
_cell.angle_beta   90.00
_cell.angle_gamma   90.00
#
_symmetry.space_group_name_H-M   'P 1'
#
loop_
_entity.id
_entity.type
_entity.pdbx_description
1 polymer ?
#
loop_
_entity_poly.entity_id
_entity_poly.type
_entity_poly.pdbx_seq_one_letter_code
_entity_poly.pdbx_strand_id
1 'polypeptide(L)'
;MAGQCIILMGVSGTGKSTVGQALAHALGAKFIDGDDLHPRNNIVKMATSQPLNDEDRQPWLTRIADVIFSLEQKNESGVLVCSALKKRYRDRLREGNAKLRFLWLTGD
;
A
#
# COMPACT_ATOMS: atom_id res chain seq x y z
N MET A 1 2.59 -21.70 -5.58
CA MET A 1 3.34 -20.52 -5.07
C MET A 1 2.69 -20.06 -3.78
N ALA A 2 3.44 -19.59 -2.80
CA ALA A 2 2.87 -19.07 -1.56
C ALA A 2 2.38 -17.63 -1.77
N GLY A 3 1.20 -17.25 -1.24
CA GLY A 3 0.69 -15.88 -1.36
C GLY A 3 1.66 -14.86 -0.77
N GLN A 4 1.81 -13.70 -1.42
CA GLN A 4 2.76 -12.65 -1.03
C GLN A 4 2.26 -11.27 -1.47
N CYS A 5 2.72 -10.21 -0.78
CA CYS A 5 2.42 -8.83 -1.16
C CYS A 5 3.70 -7.99 -1.19
N ILE A 6 3.85 -7.18 -2.24
CA ILE A 6 4.90 -6.18 -2.38
C ILE A 6 4.25 -4.80 -2.33
N ILE A 7 4.62 -3.99 -1.34
CA ILE A 7 4.26 -2.58 -1.31
C ILE A 7 5.32 -1.76 -2.05
N LEU A 8 4.94 -1.08 -3.12
CA LEU A 8 5.72 -0.01 -3.73
C LEU A 8 5.49 1.29 -2.96
N MET A 9 6.55 1.78 -2.32
CA MET A 9 6.54 3.01 -1.53
C MET A 9 7.44 4.09 -2.11
N GLY A 10 7.18 5.35 -1.72
CA GLY A 10 7.87 6.52 -2.26
C GLY A 10 7.00 7.77 -2.24
N VAL A 11 7.61 8.96 -2.35
CA VAL A 11 6.88 10.24 -2.37
C VAL A 11 5.99 10.37 -3.60
N SER A 12 5.04 11.32 -3.59
CA SER A 12 4.22 11.56 -4.79
C SER A 12 5.10 11.95 -5.98
N GLY A 13 4.75 11.49 -7.18
CA GLY A 13 5.53 11.75 -8.40
C GLY A 13 6.68 10.77 -8.69
N THR A 14 7.06 9.86 -7.79
CA THR A 14 8.16 8.89 -8.03
C THR A 14 7.81 7.74 -8.99
N GLY A 15 6.66 7.76 -9.66
CA GLY A 15 6.27 6.73 -10.63
C GLY A 15 5.75 5.41 -10.02
N LYS A 16 5.35 5.38 -8.75
CA LYS A 16 4.82 4.17 -8.06
C LYS A 16 3.75 3.43 -8.87
N SER A 17 2.74 4.14 -9.39
CA SER A 17 1.64 3.52 -10.12
C SER A 17 2.12 2.88 -11.43
N THR A 18 2.97 3.57 -12.19
CA THR A 18 3.54 3.06 -13.45
C THR A 18 4.40 1.82 -13.22
N VAL A 19 5.35 1.88 -12.28
CA VAL A 19 6.22 0.74 -11.97
C VAL A 19 5.43 -0.40 -11.32
N GLY A 20 4.46 -0.08 -10.46
CA GLY A 20 3.63 -1.05 -9.77
C GLY A 20 2.75 -1.85 -10.74
N GLN A 21 2.13 -1.20 -11.72
CA GLN A 21 1.36 -1.87 -12.76
C GLN A 21 2.24 -2.80 -13.61
N ALA A 22 3.42 -2.32 -14.05
CA ALA A 22 4.36 -3.13 -14.82
C ALA A 22 4.86 -4.35 -14.02
N LEU A 23 5.18 -4.15 -12.74
CA LEU A 23 5.60 -5.23 -11.84
C LEU A 23 4.49 -6.24 -11.62
N ALA A 24 3.25 -5.78 -11.38
CA ALA A 24 2.10 -6.66 -11.19
C ALA A 24 1.89 -7.55 -12.42
N HIS A 25 1.92 -6.95 -13.61
CA HIS A 25 1.81 -7.67 -14.89
C HIS A 25 2.93 -8.71 -15.06
N ALA A 26 4.19 -8.31 -14.82
CA ALA A 26 5.34 -9.21 -14.95
C ALA A 26 5.29 -10.41 -13.99
N LEU A 27 4.69 -10.24 -12.81
CA LEU A 27 4.55 -11.29 -11.80
C LEU A 27 3.24 -12.08 -11.88
N GLY A 28 2.32 -11.71 -12.78
CA GLY A 28 0.95 -12.26 -12.77
C GLY A 28 0.20 -11.98 -11.46
N ALA A 29 0.52 -10.86 -10.80
CA ALA A 29 -0.02 -10.46 -9.50
C ALA A 29 -1.15 -9.44 -9.66
N LYS A 30 -2.00 -9.31 -8.63
CA LYS A 30 -3.03 -8.27 -8.58
C LYS A 30 -2.39 -6.90 -8.34
N PHE A 31 -2.75 -5.90 -9.13
CA PHE A 31 -2.40 -4.51 -8.85
C PHE A 31 -3.45 -3.87 -7.94
N ILE A 32 -3.02 -3.18 -6.89
CA ILE A 32 -3.90 -2.51 -5.93
C ILE A 32 -3.39 -1.08 -5.71
N ASP A 33 -4.24 -0.09 -5.96
CA ASP A 33 -3.95 1.28 -5.55
C ASP A 33 -4.35 1.49 -4.08
N GLY A 34 -3.37 1.81 -3.23
CA GLY A 34 -3.62 2.03 -1.81
C GLY A 34 -4.47 3.27 -1.55
N ASP A 35 -4.49 4.24 -2.46
CA ASP A 35 -5.29 5.46 -2.28
C ASP A 35 -6.80 5.17 -2.39
N ASP A 36 -7.20 4.15 -3.15
CA ASP A 36 -8.60 3.69 -3.27
C ASP A 36 -9.16 3.13 -1.96
N LEU A 37 -8.28 2.76 -1.01
CA LEU A 37 -8.68 2.19 0.28
C LEU A 37 -8.96 3.27 1.33
N HIS A 38 -8.78 4.55 1.00
CA HIS A 38 -9.04 5.64 1.93
C HIS A 38 -10.53 5.71 2.32
N PRO A 39 -10.85 5.94 3.61
CA PRO A 39 -12.21 6.27 3.99
C PRO A 39 -12.64 7.60 3.36
N ARG A 40 -13.94 7.74 3.09
CA ARG A 40 -14.51 8.94 2.47
C ARG A 40 -14.08 10.23 3.17
N ASN A 41 -13.98 10.24 4.50
CA ASN A 41 -13.53 11.39 5.26
C ASN A 41 -12.10 11.84 4.87
N ASN A 42 -11.19 10.90 4.65
CA ASN A 42 -9.83 11.22 4.21
C ASN A 42 -9.82 11.80 2.80
N ILE A 43 -10.60 11.23 1.90
CA ILE A 43 -10.72 11.72 0.52
C ILE A 43 -11.23 13.16 0.53
N VAL A 44 -12.27 13.46 1.31
CA VAL A 44 -12.81 14.82 1.47
C VAL A 44 -11.76 15.78 2.03
N LYS A 45 -11.03 15.38 3.08
CA LYS A 45 -9.99 16.19 3.72
C LYS A 45 -8.82 16.50 2.76
N MET A 46 -8.37 15.50 2.00
CA MET A 46 -7.34 15.71 0.97
C MET A 46 -7.85 16.59 -0.18
N ALA A 47 -9.10 16.43 -0.60
CA ALA A 47 -9.73 17.26 -1.64
C ALA A 47 -9.84 18.74 -1.22
N THR A 48 -9.94 19.03 0.08
CA THR A 48 -9.91 20.40 0.62
C THR A 48 -8.50 20.89 0.94
N SER A 49 -7.46 20.23 0.40
CA SER A 49 -6.04 20.53 0.63
C SER A 49 -5.61 20.48 2.11
N GLN A 50 -6.37 19.79 2.95
CA GLN A 50 -6.00 19.58 4.34
C GLN A 50 -5.18 18.29 4.47
N PRO A 51 -3.98 18.35 5.10
CA PRO A 51 -3.17 17.16 5.28
C PRO A 51 -3.84 16.19 6.26
N LEU A 52 -3.75 14.90 5.95
CA LEU A 52 -4.13 13.85 6.91
C LEU A 52 -3.14 13.85 8.08
N ASN A 53 -3.63 13.61 9.30
CA ASN A 53 -2.83 13.32 10.48
C ASN A 53 -2.67 11.80 10.66
N ASP A 54 -2.14 11.36 11.80
CA ASP A 54 -1.95 9.92 12.05
C ASP A 54 -3.25 9.18 12.33
N GLU A 55 -4.17 9.80 13.06
CA GLU A 55 -5.49 9.25 13.39
C GLU A 55 -6.32 9.03 12.13
N ASP A 56 -6.32 10.00 11.20
CA ASP A 56 -6.95 9.88 9.89
C ASP A 56 -6.42 8.67 9.11
N ARG A 57 -5.11 8.39 9.24
CA ARG A 57 -4.46 7.29 8.51
C ARG A 57 -4.69 5.91 9.15
N GLN A 58 -5.08 5.82 10.42
CA GLN A 58 -5.23 4.53 11.09
C GLN A 58 -6.25 3.60 10.40
N PRO A 59 -7.48 4.04 10.07
CA PRO A 59 -8.46 3.18 9.40
C PRO A 59 -8.00 2.73 8.01
N TRP A 60 -7.28 3.62 7.30
CA TRP A 60 -6.71 3.31 5.99
C TRP A 60 -5.61 2.24 6.08
N LEU A 61 -4.69 2.37 7.04
CA LEU A 61 -3.65 1.36 7.27
C LEU A 61 -4.24 0.01 7.68
N THR A 62 -5.33 -0.01 8.47
CA THR A 62 -6.05 -1.25 8.78
C THR A 62 -6.58 -1.92 7.52
N ARG A 63 -7.25 -1.17 6.62
CA ARG A 63 -7.74 -1.76 5.35
C ARG A 63 -6.63 -2.28 4.46
N ILE A 64 -5.48 -1.58 4.40
CA ILE A 64 -4.32 -2.09 3.67
C ILE A 64 -3.85 -3.41 4.28
N ALA A 65 -3.74 -3.50 5.61
CA ALA A 65 -3.34 -4.73 6.30
C ALA A 65 -4.33 -5.88 6.03
N ASP A 66 -5.63 -5.62 6.04
CA ASP A 66 -6.67 -6.63 5.74
C ASP A 66 -6.57 -7.15 4.30
N VAL A 67 -6.26 -6.27 3.34
CA VAL A 67 -6.04 -6.64 1.93
C VAL A 67 -4.80 -7.54 1.80
N ILE A 68 -3.69 -7.19 2.46
CA ILE A 68 -2.46 -8.00 2.46
C ILE A 68 -2.74 -9.38 3.06
N PHE A 69 -3.41 -9.41 4.20
CA PHE A 69 -3.80 -10.65 4.87
C PHE A 69 -4.67 -11.52 3.96
N SER A 70 -5.66 -10.92 3.28
CA SER A 70 -6.53 -11.65 2.35
C SER A 70 -5.77 -12.28 1.19
N LEU A 71 -4.78 -11.58 0.62
CA LEU A 71 -3.91 -12.13 -0.44
C LEU A 71 -3.10 -13.31 0.07
N GLU A 72 -2.50 -13.20 1.26
CA GLU A 72 -1.73 -14.29 1.88
C GLU A 72 -2.59 -15.53 2.13
N GLN A 73 -3.80 -15.35 2.68
CA GLN A 73 -4.73 -16.46 2.96
C GLN A 73 -5.27 -17.14 1.70
N LYS A 74 -5.51 -16.38 0.63
CA LYS A 74 -5.98 -16.91 -0.66
C LYS A 74 -4.85 -17.46 -1.52
N ASN A 75 -3.61 -17.40 -1.02
CA ASN A 75 -2.43 -17.83 -1.74
C ASN A 75 -2.20 -17.06 -3.06
N GLU A 76 -2.62 -15.80 -3.08
CA GLU A 76 -2.52 -14.88 -4.22
C GLU A 76 -1.32 -13.93 -4.06
N SER A 77 -0.79 -13.45 -5.19
CA SER A 77 0.24 -12.42 -5.19
C SER A 77 -0.37 -11.04 -5.45
N GLY A 78 0.09 -10.02 -4.73
CA GLY A 78 -0.32 -8.63 -4.93
C GLY A 78 0.84 -7.65 -4.98
N VAL A 79 0.67 -6.62 -5.79
CA VAL A 79 1.51 -5.42 -5.83
C VAL A 79 0.63 -4.24 -5.43
N LEU A 80 0.94 -3.64 -4.29
CA LEU A 80 0.17 -2.53 -3.73
C LEU A 80 1.00 -1.25 -3.78
N VAL A 81 0.44 -0.15 -4.26
CA VAL A 81 1.12 1.15 -4.22
C VAL A 81 0.63 1.95 -3.02
N CYS A 82 1.55 2.42 -2.17
CA CYS A 82 1.21 3.20 -0.98
C CYS A 82 2.41 4.03 -0.55
N SER A 83 2.21 5.29 -0.19
CA SER A 83 3.31 6.17 0.22
C SER A 83 4.12 5.61 1.41
N ALA A 84 3.46 5.02 2.42
CA ALA A 84 4.05 4.29 3.56
C ALA A 84 5.34 4.90 4.18
N LEU A 85 5.43 6.24 4.23
CA LEU A 85 6.70 6.94 4.47
C LEU A 85 7.22 6.77 5.91
N LYS A 86 6.33 6.72 6.91
CA LYS A 86 6.74 6.59 8.31
C LYS A 86 7.01 5.14 8.69
N LYS A 87 8.09 4.88 9.43
CA LYS A 87 8.46 3.53 9.91
C LYS A 87 7.30 2.84 10.65
N ARG A 88 6.64 3.55 11.57
CA ARG A 88 5.50 3.00 12.32
C ARG A 88 4.34 2.51 11.46
N TYR A 89 4.12 3.11 10.27
CA TYR A 89 3.08 2.64 9.37
C TYR A 89 3.49 1.30 8.77
N ARG A 90 4.75 1.16 8.35
CA ARG A 90 5.30 -0.08 7.81
C ARG A 90 5.32 -1.19 8.86
N ASP A 91 5.62 -0.87 10.11
CA ASP A 91 5.61 -1.84 11.20
C ASP A 91 4.19 -2.37 11.44
N ARG A 92 3.19 -1.48 11.53
CA ARG A 92 1.77 -1.88 11.64
C ARG A 92 1.30 -2.76 10.48
N LEU A 93 1.76 -2.50 9.25
CA LEU A 93 1.40 -3.32 8.09
C LEU A 93 2.05 -4.71 8.13
N ARG A 94 3.20 -4.86 8.78
CA ARG A 94 3.89 -6.17 8.94
C ARG A 94 3.26 -7.03 10.04
N GLU A 95 2.57 -6.42 11.01
CA GLU A 95 1.86 -7.16 12.05
C GLU A 95 0.82 -8.10 11.40
N GLY A 96 1.00 -9.41 11.56
CA GLY A 96 0.14 -10.42 10.96
C GLY A 96 0.38 -10.74 9.48
N ASN A 97 1.30 -10.03 8.79
CA ASN A 97 1.59 -10.20 7.36
C ASN A 97 3.08 -10.51 7.14
N ALA A 98 3.49 -11.74 7.48
CA ALA A 98 4.90 -12.12 7.55
C ALA A 98 5.62 -12.13 6.19
N LYS A 99 4.88 -12.21 5.08
CA LYS A 99 5.44 -12.26 3.72
C LYS A 99 5.43 -10.89 3.02
N LEU A 100 5.00 -9.85 3.73
CA LEU A 100 5.01 -8.48 3.22
C LEU A 100 6.44 -7.99 2.93
N ARG A 101 6.66 -7.51 1.71
CA ARG A 101 7.89 -6.84 1.29
C ARG A 101 7.61 -5.39 0.91
N PHE A 102 8.63 -4.54 1.06
CA PHE A 102 8.58 -3.14 0.63
C PHE A 102 9.63 -2.91 -0.45
N LEU A 103 9.22 -2.28 -1.55
CA LEU A 103 10.08 -1.80 -2.60
C LEU A 103 10.02 -0.27 -2.61
N TRP A 104 11.13 0.38 -2.26
CA TRP A 104 11.19 1.84 -2.14
C TRP A 104 11.69 2.46 -3.44
N LEU A 105 10.81 3.19 -4.12
CA LEU A 105 11.17 4.06 -5.23
C LEU A 105 11.62 5.42 -4.69
N THR A 106 12.89 5.72 -4.90
CA THR A 106 13.54 6.94 -4.44
C THR A 106 14.44 7.52 -5.52
N GLY A 107 14.68 8.83 -5.44
CA GLY A 107 15.56 9.62 -6.31
C GLY A 107 15.86 10.95 -5.63
N ASP A 108 16.90 11.64 -6.10
CA ASP A 108 17.40 12.91 -5.53
C ASP A 108 16.72 14.15 -6.15
#